data_AF-A0A2G6E4M7-F1
#
_entry.id   AF-A0A2G6E4M7-F1
#
_cell.length_a   1.000
_cell.length_b   1.000
_cell.length_c   1.000
_cell.angle_alpha   90.00
_cell.angle_beta   90.00
_cell.angle_gamma   90.00
#
_symmetry.space_group_name_H-M   'P 1'
#
loop_
_entity.id
_entity.type
_entity.pdbx_description
1 polymer ?
#
loop_
_entity_poly.entity_id
_entity_poly.type
_entity_poly.pdbx_seq_one_letter_code
_entity_poly.pdbx_strand_id
1 'polypeptide(L)'
;MSAEDVELQDLTAYSQGKTFLDLFFGLKWAFVVLCVSFATAFLVQPWFLLLGGLLSSALVVSDERVLMLVKKRFTRLLDSEFDAVEEAYSDVKALVGGNYLQLLAQAIEIYREIKAAVQDRSGMFHESFGDVIPAIQSLMEKIILLTRKAQTIDNGLRCHDDVERTKMVLTHYQKKIEGDMVDDFIRAEWIRTRNSLVKQLRSQEEILRGKEYVQSKLTNIVTSLREVHLSIIRLSFSDIQDGSDDLSGVFQTVMNLSEAIDDTVETLDRITYQQV
;
A
#
# COMPACT_ATOMS: atom_id res chain seq x y z
N MET A 1 -8.64 -22.85 4.21
CA MET A 1 -9.02 -22.09 3.00
C MET A 1 -10.17 -22.85 2.36
N SER A 2 -11.33 -22.22 2.22
CA SER A 2 -12.44 -22.85 1.49
C SER A 2 -12.15 -22.77 0.00
N ALA A 3 -12.73 -23.67 -0.79
CA ALA A 3 -12.57 -23.70 -2.24
C ALA A 3 -13.07 -22.40 -2.93
N GLU A 4 -13.89 -21.62 -2.25
CA GLU A 4 -14.43 -20.34 -2.75
C GLU A 4 -13.37 -19.23 -2.80
N ASP A 5 -12.38 -19.25 -1.91
CA ASP A 5 -11.30 -18.25 -1.88
C ASP A 5 -10.32 -18.42 -3.06
N VAL A 6 -10.21 -19.64 -3.61
CA VAL A 6 -9.32 -19.95 -4.74
C VAL A 6 -10.00 -19.62 -6.08
N GLU A 7 -11.31 -19.84 -6.21
CA GLU A 7 -12.06 -19.46 -7.42
C GLU A 7 -12.14 -17.93 -7.62
N LEU A 8 -12.23 -17.15 -6.54
CA LEU A 8 -12.20 -15.68 -6.60
C LEU A 8 -10.84 -15.13 -7.06
N GLN A 9 -9.75 -15.85 -6.77
CA GLN A 9 -8.40 -15.46 -7.16
C GLN A 9 -8.11 -15.80 -8.64
N ASP A 10 -8.61 -16.94 -9.13
CA ASP A 10 -8.49 -17.31 -10.55
C ASP A 10 -9.42 -16.48 -11.46
N LEU A 11 -10.61 -16.09 -10.99
CA LEU A 11 -11.51 -15.19 -11.73
C LEU A 11 -10.95 -13.77 -11.88
N THR A 12 -10.18 -13.27 -10.91
CA THR A 12 -9.56 -11.94 -10.98
C THR A 12 -8.33 -11.92 -11.88
N ALA A 13 -7.53 -12.98 -11.91
CA ALA A 13 -6.39 -13.13 -12.82
C ALA A 13 -6.82 -13.33 -14.29
N TYR A 14 -7.86 -14.14 -14.54
CA TYR A 14 -8.39 -14.37 -15.89
C TYR A 14 -9.10 -13.13 -16.47
N SER A 15 -9.70 -12.32 -15.59
CA SER A 15 -10.28 -11.02 -15.93
C SER A 15 -9.21 -10.01 -16.36
N GLN A 16 -8.08 -9.91 -15.66
CA GLN A 16 -7.03 -8.92 -15.97
C GLN A 16 -6.36 -9.11 -17.35
N GLY A 17 -6.17 -10.36 -17.80
CA GLY A 17 -5.55 -10.64 -19.11
C GLY A 17 -6.43 -10.25 -20.29
N LYS A 18 -7.73 -10.56 -20.21
CA LYS A 18 -8.71 -10.22 -21.26
C LYS A 18 -8.99 -8.71 -21.32
N THR A 19 -8.97 -8.06 -20.16
CA THR A 19 -9.20 -6.62 -20.02
C THR A 19 -8.05 -5.75 -20.53
N PHE A 20 -6.80 -6.21 -20.46
CA PHE A 20 -5.66 -5.50 -21.08
C PHE A 20 -5.67 -5.61 -22.61
N LEU A 21 -6.04 -6.77 -23.16
CA LEU A 21 -6.14 -7.01 -24.59
C LEU A 21 -7.23 -6.13 -25.23
N ASP A 22 -8.41 -6.04 -24.63
CA ASP A 22 -9.52 -5.23 -25.16
C ASP A 22 -9.19 -3.73 -25.15
N LEU A 23 -8.49 -3.25 -24.10
CA LEU A 23 -8.02 -1.86 -24.01
C LEU A 23 -6.94 -1.56 -25.07
N PHE A 24 -6.06 -2.51 -25.34
CA PHE A 24 -5.08 -2.42 -26.42
C PHE A 24 -5.74 -2.40 -27.81
N PHE A 25 -6.83 -3.13 -28.01
CA PHE A 25 -7.58 -3.11 -29.26
C PHE A 25 -8.28 -1.77 -29.47
N GLY A 26 -8.99 -1.25 -28.46
CA GLY A 26 -9.66 0.06 -28.54
C GLY A 26 -8.69 1.21 -28.82
N LEU A 27 -7.55 1.24 -28.13
CA LEU A 27 -6.53 2.28 -28.33
C LEU A 27 -5.86 2.20 -29.72
N LYS A 28 -5.63 0.98 -30.23
CA LYS A 28 -5.08 0.77 -31.59
C LYS A 28 -6.02 1.31 -32.65
N TRP A 29 -7.33 1.05 -32.55
CA TRP A 29 -8.29 1.56 -33.52
C TRP A 29 -8.45 3.08 -33.43
N ALA A 30 -8.44 3.65 -32.23
CA ALA A 30 -8.45 5.10 -32.06
C ALA A 30 -7.22 5.76 -32.72
N PHE A 31 -6.04 5.15 -32.61
CA PHE A 31 -4.81 5.62 -33.26
C PHE A 31 -4.86 5.47 -34.79
N VAL A 32 -5.35 4.33 -35.29
CA VAL A 32 -5.52 4.09 -36.74
C VAL A 32 -6.49 5.11 -37.34
N VAL A 33 -7.63 5.36 -36.68
CA VAL A 33 -8.60 6.37 -37.13
C VAL A 33 -7.98 7.77 -37.16
N LEU A 34 -7.15 8.11 -36.16
CA LEU A 34 -6.47 9.41 -36.09
C LEU A 34 -5.42 9.56 -37.20
N CYS A 35 -4.62 8.52 -37.47
CA CYS A 35 -3.64 8.50 -38.56
C CYS A 35 -4.28 8.57 -39.94
N VAL A 36 -5.36 7.82 -40.17
CA VAL A 36 -6.12 7.88 -41.44
C VAL A 36 -6.70 9.26 -41.64
N SER A 37 -7.22 9.88 -40.57
CA SER A 37 -7.79 11.23 -40.61
C SER A 37 -6.73 12.31 -40.86
N PHE A 38 -5.52 12.12 -40.36
CA PHE A 38 -4.38 13.02 -40.63
C PHE A 38 -3.93 12.91 -42.09
N ALA A 39 -3.86 11.69 -42.63
CA ALA A 39 -3.51 11.45 -44.03
C ALA A 39 -4.58 12.00 -45.00
N THR A 40 -5.87 11.79 -44.71
CA THR A 40 -6.97 12.30 -45.55
C THR A 40 -7.13 13.81 -45.44
N ALA A 41 -6.81 14.42 -44.31
CA ALA A 41 -6.82 15.88 -44.18
C ALA A 41 -5.72 16.56 -44.97
N PHE A 42 -4.56 15.92 -45.11
CA PHE A 42 -3.46 16.42 -45.94
C PHE A 42 -3.74 16.25 -47.44
N LEU A 43 -4.48 15.20 -47.82
CA LEU A 43 -4.73 14.83 -49.23
C LEU A 43 -6.05 15.37 -49.79
N VAL A 44 -7.07 15.59 -48.96
CA VAL A 44 -8.44 15.87 -49.41
C VAL A 44 -8.93 17.20 -48.87
N GLN A 45 -9.28 17.28 -47.58
CA GLN A 45 -9.81 18.50 -46.96
C GLN A 45 -9.57 18.53 -45.44
N PRO A 46 -9.28 19.71 -44.85
CA PRO A 46 -8.88 19.83 -43.44
C PRO A 46 -9.96 19.46 -42.41
N TRP A 47 -11.25 19.45 -42.78
CA TRP A 47 -12.33 19.06 -41.85
C TRP A 47 -12.31 17.57 -41.47
N PHE A 48 -11.59 16.73 -42.22
CA PHE A 48 -11.36 15.33 -41.83
C PHE A 48 -10.55 15.20 -40.54
N LEU A 49 -9.74 16.20 -40.14
CA LEU A 49 -9.10 16.23 -38.81
C LEU A 49 -10.11 16.38 -37.69
N LEU A 50 -11.13 17.21 -37.88
CA LEU A 50 -12.20 17.39 -36.89
C LEU A 50 -13.04 16.12 -36.77
N LEU A 51 -13.41 15.52 -37.90
CA LEU A 51 -14.17 14.26 -37.91
C LEU A 51 -13.37 13.11 -37.28
N GLY A 52 -12.08 13.03 -37.61
CA GLY A 52 -11.14 12.05 -37.05
C GLY A 52 -10.90 12.22 -35.57
N GLY A 53 -10.68 13.46 -35.12
CA GLY A 53 -10.56 13.79 -33.70
C GLY A 53 -11.83 13.42 -32.93
N LEU A 54 -13.01 13.70 -33.48
CA LEU A 54 -14.30 13.33 -32.89
C LEU A 54 -14.52 11.81 -32.86
N LEU A 55 -14.19 11.08 -33.92
CA LEU A 55 -14.33 9.62 -33.96
C LEU A 55 -13.32 8.92 -33.04
N SER A 56 -12.07 9.38 -33.01
CA SER A 56 -11.05 8.84 -32.11
C SER A 56 -11.40 9.15 -30.66
N SER A 57 -11.88 10.36 -30.35
CA SER A 57 -12.34 10.68 -28.99
C SER A 57 -13.61 9.90 -28.63
N ALA A 58 -14.57 9.73 -29.54
CA ALA A 58 -15.75 8.89 -29.31
C ALA A 58 -15.37 7.42 -29.08
N LEU A 59 -14.39 6.87 -29.80
CA LEU A 59 -13.87 5.51 -29.59
C LEU A 59 -13.20 5.37 -28.23
N VAL A 60 -12.39 6.35 -27.83
CA VAL A 60 -11.73 6.36 -26.52
C VAL A 60 -12.75 6.53 -25.37
N VAL A 61 -13.80 7.32 -25.58
CA VAL A 61 -14.86 7.60 -24.59
C VAL A 61 -15.91 6.49 -24.54
N SER A 62 -16.08 5.72 -25.62
CA SER A 62 -16.99 4.55 -25.67
C SER A 62 -16.53 3.39 -24.78
N ASP A 63 -15.27 3.38 -24.36
CA ASP A 63 -14.79 2.49 -23.31
C ASP A 63 -15.21 3.05 -21.94
N GLU A 64 -16.20 2.41 -21.32
CA GLU A 64 -16.73 2.78 -19.99
C GLU A 64 -15.64 2.97 -18.93
N ARG A 65 -14.47 2.34 -19.09
CA ARG A 65 -13.37 2.41 -18.12
C ARG A 65 -12.50 3.64 -18.33
N VAL A 66 -12.23 4.01 -19.58
CA VAL A 66 -11.56 5.28 -19.89
C VAL A 66 -12.49 6.43 -19.54
N LEU A 67 -13.79 6.29 -19.83
CA LEU A 67 -14.80 7.22 -19.35
C LEU A 67 -14.78 7.33 -17.83
N MET A 68 -14.72 6.22 -17.08
CA MET A 68 -14.66 6.24 -15.62
C MET A 68 -13.36 6.88 -15.11
N LEU A 69 -12.19 6.58 -15.69
CA LEU A 69 -10.90 7.17 -15.32
C LEU A 69 -10.84 8.66 -15.64
N VAL A 70 -11.31 9.06 -16.83
CA VAL A 70 -11.37 10.46 -17.26
C VAL A 70 -12.38 11.22 -16.42
N LYS A 71 -13.57 10.65 -16.17
CA LYS A 71 -14.58 11.23 -15.29
C LYS A 71 -14.02 11.38 -13.87
N LYS A 72 -13.37 10.35 -13.32
CA LYS A 72 -12.72 10.40 -12.00
C LYS A 72 -11.65 11.49 -11.96
N ARG A 73 -10.80 11.61 -12.99
CA ARG A 73 -9.81 12.70 -13.08
C ARG A 73 -10.41 14.09 -13.27
N PHE A 74 -11.46 14.22 -14.06
CA PHE A 74 -12.15 15.49 -14.28
C PHE A 74 -12.90 15.94 -13.02
N THR A 75 -13.56 15.02 -12.32
CA THR A 75 -14.15 15.31 -11.01
C THR A 75 -13.07 15.69 -10.02
N ARG A 76 -11.93 14.98 -9.96
CA ARG A 76 -10.79 15.34 -9.09
C ARG A 76 -10.21 16.74 -9.35
N LEU A 77 -10.20 17.20 -10.62
CA LEU A 77 -9.71 18.54 -10.97
C LEU A 77 -10.72 19.66 -10.64
N LEU A 78 -12.00 19.32 -10.53
CA LEU A 78 -13.08 20.27 -10.27
C LEU A 78 -13.56 20.23 -8.81
N ASP A 79 -13.16 19.22 -8.06
CA ASP A 79 -13.59 19.00 -6.68
C ASP A 79 -12.60 19.65 -5.70
N SER A 80 -13.01 20.79 -5.14
CA SER A 80 -12.26 21.51 -4.11
C SER A 80 -12.15 20.72 -2.79
N GLU A 81 -12.92 19.65 -2.63
CA GLU A 81 -12.89 18.77 -1.46
C GLU A 81 -12.02 17.51 -1.66
N PHE A 82 -11.38 17.36 -2.82
CA PHE A 82 -10.56 16.19 -3.13
C PHE A 82 -9.45 15.97 -2.10
N ASP A 83 -9.46 14.78 -1.50
CA ASP A 83 -8.46 14.34 -0.53
C ASP A 83 -7.71 13.10 -1.05
N ALA A 84 -6.47 13.32 -1.48
CA ALA A 84 -5.61 12.28 -2.04
C ALA A 84 -5.36 11.13 -1.03
N VAL A 85 -5.34 11.43 0.27
CA VAL A 85 -5.11 10.44 1.33
C VAL A 85 -6.31 9.51 1.47
N GLU A 86 -7.53 10.05 1.45
CA GLU A 86 -8.75 9.24 1.53
C GLU A 86 -8.93 8.33 0.31
N GLU A 87 -8.58 8.83 -0.86
CA GLU A 87 -8.59 8.03 -2.08
C GLU A 87 -7.57 6.89 -2.02
N ALA A 88 -6.32 7.20 -1.64
CA ALA A 88 -5.28 6.18 -1.50
C ALA A 88 -5.67 5.12 -0.45
N TYR A 89 -6.33 5.52 0.63
CA TYR A 89 -6.90 4.60 1.60
C TYR A 89 -7.99 3.72 0.99
N SER A 90 -8.92 4.28 0.21
CA SER A 90 -9.99 3.52 -0.45
C SER A 90 -9.42 2.43 -1.37
N ASP A 91 -8.39 2.78 -2.15
CA ASP A 91 -7.72 1.84 -3.05
C ASP A 91 -6.99 0.71 -2.29
N VAL A 92 -6.39 1.02 -1.14
CA VAL A 92 -5.62 0.07 -0.33
C VAL A 92 -6.49 -0.77 0.61
N LYS A 93 -7.66 -0.25 1.03
CA LYS A 93 -8.58 -0.91 1.97
C LYS A 93 -9.00 -2.31 1.51
N ALA A 94 -9.17 -2.53 0.21
CA ALA A 94 -9.54 -3.83 -0.34
C ALA A 94 -8.38 -4.85 -0.35
N LEU A 95 -7.15 -4.37 -0.25
CA LEU A 95 -5.92 -5.17 -0.35
C LEU A 95 -5.32 -5.49 1.03
N VAL A 96 -5.73 -4.77 2.07
CA VAL A 96 -5.20 -4.90 3.44
C VAL A 96 -6.22 -5.60 4.33
N GLY A 97 -5.76 -6.63 5.05
CA GLY A 97 -6.58 -7.45 5.92
C GLY A 97 -6.17 -7.38 7.38
N GLY A 98 -7.07 -7.83 8.27
CA GLY A 98 -6.77 -8.06 9.68
C GLY A 98 -6.28 -6.82 10.44
N ASN A 99 -5.20 -6.99 11.22
CA ASN A 99 -4.67 -5.96 12.12
C ASN A 99 -4.14 -4.72 11.37
N TYR A 100 -3.56 -4.90 10.18
CA TYR A 100 -3.03 -3.79 9.39
C TYR A 100 -4.14 -2.85 8.91
N LEU A 101 -5.32 -3.40 8.58
CA LEU A 101 -6.48 -2.59 8.20
C LEU A 101 -6.99 -1.77 9.38
N GLN A 102 -7.00 -2.34 10.59
CA GLN A 102 -7.40 -1.62 11.81
C GLN A 102 -6.46 -0.46 12.12
N LEU A 103 -5.14 -0.68 12.05
CA LEU A 103 -4.14 0.38 12.24
C LEU A 103 -4.28 1.49 11.20
N LEU A 104 -4.47 1.12 9.93
CA LEU A 104 -4.64 2.11 8.86
C LEU A 104 -5.94 2.91 9.00
N ALA A 105 -7.03 2.26 9.38
CA ALA A 105 -8.30 2.94 9.65
C ALA A 105 -8.17 3.94 10.80
N GLN A 106 -7.46 3.58 11.88
CA GLN A 106 -7.16 4.50 12.98
C GLN A 106 -6.31 5.69 12.53
N ALA A 107 -5.28 5.46 11.70
CA ALA A 107 -4.45 6.54 11.17
C ALA A 107 -5.27 7.52 10.32
N ILE A 108 -6.19 7.01 9.49
CA ILE A 108 -7.09 7.82 8.66
C ILE A 108 -8.08 8.61 9.50
N GLU A 109 -8.60 8.03 10.58
CA GLU A 109 -9.45 8.74 11.53
C GLU A 109 -8.70 9.91 12.19
N ILE A 110 -7.47 9.66 12.67
CA ILE A 110 -6.63 10.73 13.24
C ILE A 110 -6.35 11.83 12.20
N TYR A 111 -6.08 11.46 10.95
CA TYR A 111 -5.89 12.41 9.87
C TYR A 111 -7.12 13.32 9.67
N ARG A 112 -8.33 12.74 9.64
CA ARG A 112 -9.58 13.51 9.55
C ARG A 112 -9.77 14.47 10.71
N GLU A 113 -9.49 14.01 11.92
CA GLU A 113 -9.55 14.84 13.12
C GLU A 113 -8.57 16.02 13.05
N ILE A 114 -7.32 15.78 12.62
CA ILE A 114 -6.32 16.84 12.40
C ILE A 114 -6.80 17.82 11.34
N LYS A 115 -7.29 17.32 10.20
CA LYS A 115 -7.80 18.16 9.09
C LYS A 115 -8.93 19.06 9.55
N ALA A 116 -9.92 18.49 10.26
CA ALA A 116 -11.03 19.25 10.83
C ALA A 116 -10.54 20.30 11.85
N ALA A 117 -9.64 19.91 12.76
CA ALA A 117 -9.09 20.80 13.77
C ALA A 117 -8.32 21.99 13.18
N VAL A 118 -7.65 21.81 12.03
CA VAL A 118 -6.97 22.89 11.32
C VAL A 118 -7.95 23.73 10.50
N GLN A 119 -8.90 23.11 9.80
CA GLN A 119 -9.89 23.82 8.97
C GLN A 119 -10.85 24.70 9.77
N ASP A 120 -11.34 24.23 10.92
CA ASP A 120 -12.16 25.04 11.84
C ASP A 120 -11.46 26.32 12.31
N ARG A 121 -10.12 26.37 12.16
CA ARG A 121 -9.25 27.41 12.71
C ARG A 121 -8.49 28.20 11.65
N SER A 122 -8.64 27.84 10.37
CA SER A 122 -7.99 28.52 9.25
C SER A 122 -8.46 29.97 9.08
N GLY A 123 -9.55 30.37 9.74
CA GLY A 123 -9.96 31.78 9.81
C GLY A 123 -9.14 32.65 10.78
N MET A 124 -8.52 32.07 11.82
CA MET A 124 -7.76 32.80 12.84
C MET A 124 -6.23 32.65 12.70
N PHE A 125 -5.74 31.54 12.13
CA PHE A 125 -4.29 31.20 12.12
C PHE A 125 -3.83 30.61 10.77
N HIS A 126 -4.35 31.13 9.65
CA HIS A 126 -4.10 30.58 8.31
C HIS A 126 -2.61 30.48 7.96
N GLU A 127 -1.81 31.48 8.34
CA GLU A 127 -0.38 31.55 8.03
C GLU A 127 0.44 30.53 8.83
N SER A 128 0.11 30.29 10.10
CA SER A 128 0.88 29.40 10.98
C SER A 128 0.63 27.92 10.66
N PHE A 129 -0.62 27.55 10.34
CA PHE A 129 -0.98 26.14 10.04
C PHE A 129 -0.86 25.75 8.57
N GLY A 130 -0.45 26.67 7.68
CA GLY A 130 -0.38 26.45 6.24
C GLY A 130 0.46 25.22 5.83
N ASP A 131 1.57 24.98 6.52
CA ASP A 131 2.50 23.87 6.23
C ASP A 131 2.19 22.58 7.00
N VAL A 132 1.29 22.62 7.99
CA VAL A 132 0.97 21.44 8.83
C VAL A 132 0.18 20.41 8.02
N ILE A 133 -0.85 20.82 7.27
CA ILE A 133 -1.67 19.90 6.48
C ILE A 133 -0.87 19.19 5.39
N PRO A 134 -0.05 19.89 4.57
CA PRO A 134 0.82 19.22 3.61
C PRO A 134 1.80 18.22 4.26
N ALA A 135 2.38 18.57 5.41
CA ALA A 135 3.30 17.67 6.13
C ALA A 135 2.60 16.40 6.63
N ILE A 136 1.39 16.55 7.19
CA ILE A 136 0.58 15.42 7.64
C ILE A 136 0.09 14.57 6.46
N GLN A 137 -0.29 15.18 5.34
CA GLN A 137 -0.66 14.44 4.12
C GLN A 137 0.49 13.58 3.60
N SER A 138 1.70 14.16 3.49
CA SER A 138 2.91 13.42 3.12
C SER A 138 3.19 12.26 4.09
N LEU A 139 3.03 12.49 5.40
CA LEU A 139 3.19 11.44 6.41
C LEU A 139 2.16 10.31 6.23
N MET A 140 0.90 10.65 5.95
CA MET A 140 -0.17 9.67 5.73
C MET A 140 0.05 8.84 4.47
N GLU A 141 0.53 9.43 3.39
CA GLU A 141 0.91 8.69 2.18
C GLU A 141 1.99 7.64 2.49
N LYS A 142 2.98 8.00 3.30
CA LYS A 142 4.02 7.07 3.77
C LYS A 142 3.45 5.96 4.64
N ILE A 143 2.51 6.25 5.55
CA ILE A 143 1.83 5.23 6.38
C ILE A 143 1.04 4.25 5.50
N ILE A 144 0.30 4.74 4.50
CA ILE A 144 -0.44 3.91 3.55
C ILE A 144 0.52 2.98 2.78
N LEU A 145 1.62 3.53 2.27
CA LEU A 145 2.63 2.77 1.54
C LEU A 145 3.27 1.68 2.41
N LEU A 146 3.68 2.06 3.63
CA LEU A 146 4.28 1.14 4.60
C LEU A 146 3.31 -0.01 4.93
N THR A 147 2.03 0.30 5.16
CA THR A 147 1.01 -0.69 5.49
C THR A 147 0.77 -1.65 4.33
N ARG A 148 0.70 -1.13 3.10
CA ARG A 148 0.56 -1.95 1.89
C ARG A 148 1.76 -2.89 1.71
N LYS A 149 2.97 -2.40 1.94
CA LYS A 149 4.20 -3.19 1.86
C LYS A 149 4.23 -4.28 2.92
N ALA A 150 3.91 -3.93 4.17
CA ALA A 150 3.81 -4.88 5.28
C ALA A 150 2.81 -6.00 4.99
N GLN A 151 1.62 -5.66 4.45
CA GLN A 151 0.61 -6.64 4.04
C GLN A 151 1.10 -7.55 2.92
N THR A 152 1.81 -6.99 1.93
CA THR A 152 2.33 -7.77 0.80
C THR A 152 3.33 -8.80 1.29
N ILE A 153 4.22 -8.41 2.21
CA ILE A 153 5.14 -9.35 2.85
C ILE A 153 4.35 -10.37 3.65
N ASP A 154 3.42 -9.97 4.52
CA ASP A 154 2.62 -10.92 5.31
C ASP A 154 1.89 -11.96 4.45
N ASN A 155 1.32 -11.54 3.32
CA ASN A 155 0.68 -12.44 2.35
C ASN A 155 1.70 -13.38 1.68
N GLY A 156 2.90 -12.89 1.36
CA GLY A 156 4.00 -13.71 0.86
C GLY A 156 4.53 -14.70 1.90
N LEU A 157 4.45 -14.38 3.19
CA LEU A 157 4.92 -15.20 4.31
C LEU A 157 3.99 -16.34 4.68
N ARG A 158 2.69 -16.22 4.37
CA ARG A 158 1.67 -17.26 4.64
C ARG A 158 1.97 -18.62 4.02
N CYS A 159 2.83 -18.69 2.99
CA CYS A 159 3.27 -19.95 2.43
C CYS A 159 4.28 -20.70 3.33
N HIS A 160 4.83 -20.05 4.35
CA HIS A 160 5.83 -20.57 5.27
C HIS A 160 5.32 -20.76 6.72
N ASP A 161 4.04 -20.52 7.00
CA ASP A 161 3.49 -20.34 8.35
C ASP A 161 3.42 -21.59 9.26
N ASP A 162 3.81 -22.78 8.78
CA ASP A 162 3.67 -24.00 9.58
C ASP A 162 4.92 -24.30 10.44
N VAL A 163 5.31 -23.32 11.26
CA VAL A 163 6.45 -23.40 12.20
C VAL A 163 6.25 -24.55 13.18
N GLU A 164 5.04 -24.70 13.73
CA GLU A 164 4.73 -25.74 14.71
C GLU A 164 4.77 -27.14 14.10
N ARG A 165 4.28 -27.31 12.86
CA ARG A 165 4.47 -28.58 12.14
C ARG A 165 5.93 -28.84 11.85
N THR A 166 6.71 -27.83 11.47
CA THR A 166 8.14 -27.98 11.21
C THR A 166 8.89 -28.43 12.48
N LYS A 167 8.58 -27.83 13.64
CA LYS A 167 9.11 -28.27 14.96
C LYS A 167 8.70 -29.70 15.31
N MET A 168 7.44 -30.07 15.06
CA MET A 168 6.93 -31.42 15.31
C MET A 168 7.68 -32.46 14.47
N VAL A 169 7.85 -32.19 13.17
CA VAL A 169 8.58 -33.07 12.24
C VAL A 169 10.06 -33.16 12.62
N LEU A 170 10.68 -32.05 13.02
CA LEU A 170 12.07 -32.02 13.48
C LEU A 170 12.25 -32.89 14.74
N THR A 171 11.34 -32.77 15.71
CA THR A 171 11.33 -33.60 16.92
C THR A 171 11.18 -35.09 16.59
N HIS A 172 10.35 -35.43 15.59
CA HIS A 172 10.20 -36.80 15.11
C HIS A 172 11.49 -37.36 14.48
N TYR A 173 12.15 -36.59 13.61
CA TYR A 173 13.44 -37.00 13.04
C TYR A 173 14.54 -37.12 14.09
N GLN A 174 14.53 -36.24 15.10
CA GLN A 174 15.50 -36.29 16.18
C GLN A 174 15.34 -37.57 17.02
N LYS A 175 14.10 -37.95 17.36
CA LYS A 175 13.79 -39.23 18.01
C LYS A 175 14.20 -40.44 17.17
N LYS A 176 14.01 -40.39 15.85
CA LYS A 176 14.47 -41.46 14.93
C LYS A 176 15.99 -41.59 14.87
N ILE A 177 16.73 -40.49 14.92
CA ILE A 177 18.19 -40.54 14.93
C ILE A 177 18.71 -41.12 16.26
N GLU A 178 18.05 -40.80 17.38
CA GLU A 178 18.45 -41.20 18.73
C GLU A 178 18.03 -42.63 19.11
N GLY A 179 16.86 -43.09 18.65
CA GLY A 179 16.24 -44.34 19.13
C GLY A 179 16.46 -45.58 18.26
N ASP A 180 17.07 -45.44 17.08
CA ASP A 180 16.87 -46.41 16.00
C ASP A 180 18.24 -46.99 15.55
N MET A 181 18.39 -48.33 15.64
CA MET A 181 19.53 -49.08 15.11
C MET A 181 19.33 -49.32 13.61
N VAL A 182 19.58 -48.28 12.83
CA VAL A 182 19.34 -48.26 11.38
C VAL A 182 20.67 -48.09 10.66
N ASP A 183 20.73 -48.64 9.45
CA ASP A 183 21.86 -48.53 8.54
C ASP A 183 22.40 -47.09 8.46
N ASP A 184 23.73 -46.95 8.39
CA ASP A 184 24.43 -45.67 8.38
C ASP A 184 23.97 -44.78 7.23
N PHE A 185 23.57 -45.39 6.11
CA PHE A 185 22.97 -44.67 4.98
C PHE A 185 21.65 -43.99 5.34
N ILE A 186 20.74 -44.70 6.03
CA ILE A 186 19.43 -44.16 6.42
C ILE A 186 19.59 -43.08 7.50
N ARG A 187 20.52 -43.31 8.44
CA ARG A 187 20.88 -42.32 9.47
C ARG A 187 21.43 -41.03 8.84
N ALA A 188 22.28 -41.14 7.81
CA ALA A 188 22.81 -39.98 7.10
C ALA A 188 21.71 -39.17 6.41
N GLU A 189 20.73 -39.84 5.78
CA GLU A 189 19.62 -39.17 5.11
C GLU A 189 18.67 -38.45 6.09
N TRP A 190 18.44 -39.04 7.28
CA TRP A 190 17.69 -38.38 8.35
C TRP A 190 18.42 -37.16 8.91
N ILE A 191 19.75 -37.24 9.07
CA ILE A 191 20.57 -36.08 9.47
C ILE A 191 20.48 -34.97 8.42
N ARG A 192 20.54 -35.31 7.13
CA ARG A 192 20.39 -34.35 6.03
C ARG A 192 19.04 -33.66 6.06
N THR A 193 17.97 -34.44 6.21
CA THR A 193 16.58 -33.96 6.29
C THR A 193 16.40 -33.04 7.50
N ARG A 194 16.88 -33.45 8.68
CA ARG A 194 16.88 -32.63 9.90
C ARG A 194 17.61 -31.31 9.68
N ASN A 195 18.81 -31.33 9.09
CA ASN A 195 19.59 -30.10 8.86
C ASN A 195 18.87 -29.15 7.89
N SER A 196 18.16 -29.68 6.88
CA SER A 196 17.30 -28.88 6.00
C SER A 196 16.14 -28.25 6.77
N LEU A 197 15.46 -29.02 7.61
CA LEU A 197 14.36 -28.54 8.45
C LEU A 197 14.81 -27.50 9.47
N VAL A 198 16.02 -27.62 10.05
CA VAL A 198 16.60 -26.60 10.94
C VAL A 198 16.80 -25.27 10.20
N LYS A 199 17.29 -25.30 8.96
CA LYS A 199 17.45 -24.08 8.15
C LYS A 199 16.10 -23.45 7.82
N GLN A 200 15.13 -24.26 7.42
CA GLN A 200 13.78 -23.81 7.15
C GLN A 200 13.13 -23.17 8.39
N LEU A 201 13.27 -23.82 9.56
CA LEU A 201 12.73 -23.31 10.83
C LEU A 201 13.34 -21.95 11.21
N ARG A 202 14.66 -21.78 11.08
CA ARG A 202 15.32 -20.50 11.36
C ARG A 202 14.81 -19.39 10.45
N SER A 203 14.68 -19.67 9.15
CA SER A 203 14.12 -18.71 8.20
C SER A 203 12.69 -18.32 8.58
N GLN A 204 11.84 -19.28 8.96
CA GLN A 204 10.48 -19.01 9.42
C GLN A 204 10.44 -18.19 10.72
N GLU A 205 11.35 -18.43 11.67
CA GLU A 205 11.44 -17.67 12.92
C GLU A 205 11.91 -16.22 12.68
N GLU A 206 12.86 -16.01 11.77
CA GLU A 206 13.32 -14.67 11.36
C GLU A 206 12.19 -13.88 10.69
N ILE A 207 11.42 -14.55 9.84
CA ILE A 207 10.22 -14.04 9.19
C ILE A 207 9.17 -13.59 10.21
N LEU A 208 8.85 -14.44 11.20
CA LEU A 208 7.87 -14.11 12.23
C LEU A 208 8.30 -12.91 13.08
N ARG A 209 9.59 -12.86 13.46
CA ARG A 209 10.15 -11.70 14.16
C ARG A 209 10.06 -10.43 13.33
N GLY A 210 10.31 -10.53 12.02
CA GLY A 210 10.16 -9.42 11.08
C GLY A 210 8.73 -8.89 11.06
N LYS A 211 7.73 -9.79 10.99
CA LYS A 211 6.31 -9.43 11.04
C LYS A 211 5.93 -8.72 12.34
N GLU A 212 6.32 -9.28 13.48
CA GLU A 212 6.05 -8.70 14.81
C GLU A 212 6.70 -7.32 14.95
N TYR A 213 7.94 -7.17 14.49
CA TYR A 213 8.66 -5.90 14.47
C TYR A 213 7.91 -4.85 13.68
N VAL A 214 7.48 -5.16 12.45
CA VAL A 214 6.76 -4.24 11.56
C VAL A 214 5.42 -3.84 12.16
N GLN A 215 4.67 -4.80 12.71
CA GLN A 215 3.40 -4.53 13.36
C GLN A 215 3.57 -3.64 14.60
N SER A 216 4.61 -3.87 15.39
CA SER A 216 4.96 -3.02 16.54
C SER A 216 5.31 -1.60 16.10
N LYS A 217 6.12 -1.45 15.04
CA LYS A 217 6.50 -0.14 14.49
C LYS A 217 5.31 0.63 13.94
N LEU A 218 4.45 -0.01 13.17
CA LEU A 218 3.20 0.61 12.68
C LEU A 218 2.31 1.08 13.83
N THR A 219 2.14 0.26 14.87
CA THR A 219 1.38 0.65 16.07
C THR A 219 1.98 1.90 16.74
N ASN A 220 3.31 1.97 16.87
CA ASN A 220 3.99 3.12 17.45
C ASN A 220 3.82 4.37 16.58
N ILE A 221 3.94 4.26 15.26
CA ILE A 221 3.73 5.37 14.32
C ILE A 221 2.31 5.93 14.45
N VAL A 222 1.28 5.06 14.49
CA VAL A 222 -0.12 5.48 14.68
C VAL A 222 -0.33 6.15 16.04
N THR A 223 0.31 5.63 17.09
CA THR A 223 0.25 6.21 18.43
C THR A 223 0.87 7.61 18.46
N SER A 224 2.05 7.78 17.89
CA SER A 224 2.71 9.09 17.81
C SER A 224 1.98 10.06 16.87
N LEU A 225 1.29 9.58 15.83
CA LEU A 225 0.38 10.41 15.04
C LEU A 225 -0.78 10.96 15.89
N ARG A 226 -1.30 10.17 16.85
CA ARG A 226 -2.28 10.66 17.82
C ARG A 226 -1.67 11.71 18.76
N GLU A 227 -0.40 11.60 19.13
CA GLU A 227 0.29 12.64 19.92
C GLU A 227 0.45 13.95 19.14
N VAL A 228 0.71 13.86 17.83
CA VAL A 228 0.70 15.03 16.93
C VAL A 228 -0.67 15.69 16.94
N HIS A 229 -1.75 14.90 16.78
CA HIS A 229 -3.11 15.42 16.86
C HIS A 229 -3.38 16.13 18.19
N LEU A 230 -3.03 15.52 19.32
CA LEU A 230 -3.20 16.13 20.64
C LEU A 230 -2.37 17.40 20.81
N SER A 231 -1.17 17.47 20.23
CA SER A 231 -0.32 18.66 20.25
C SER A 231 -0.94 19.81 19.47
N ILE A 232 -1.51 19.52 18.29
CA ILE A 232 -2.26 20.49 17.48
C ILE A 232 -3.49 21.01 18.25
N ILE A 233 -4.19 20.13 18.98
CA ILE A 233 -5.28 20.54 19.87
C ILE A 233 -4.75 21.40 21.04
N ARG A 234 -3.63 21.05 21.68
CA ARG A 234 -3.12 21.83 22.84
C ARG A 234 -2.68 23.23 22.46
N LEU A 235 -1.96 23.38 21.34
CA LEU A 235 -1.56 24.68 20.80
C LEU A 235 -2.76 25.58 20.50
N SER A 236 -3.93 24.99 20.26
CA SER A 236 -5.17 25.75 20.04
C SER A 236 -5.90 26.18 21.32
N PHE A 237 -5.53 25.66 22.49
CA PHE A 237 -6.14 26.00 23.78
C PHE A 237 -5.26 26.89 24.65
N SER A 238 -3.94 26.91 24.43
CA SER A 238 -3.10 27.96 24.98
C SER A 238 -3.44 29.25 24.25
N ASP A 239 -3.97 30.25 24.97
CA ASP A 239 -4.02 31.63 24.47
C ASP A 239 -2.65 31.93 23.86
N ILE A 240 -2.64 32.26 22.56
CA ILE A 240 -1.44 32.70 21.85
C ILE A 240 -1.14 34.10 22.38
N GLN A 241 -0.65 34.15 23.62
CA GLN A 241 -0.02 35.30 24.23
C GLN A 241 1.42 35.30 23.76
N ASP A 242 1.79 36.38 23.09
CA ASP A 242 3.14 36.72 22.67
C ASP A 242 3.82 35.75 21.70
N GLY A 243 3.43 35.84 20.41
CA GLY A 243 4.34 35.75 19.27
C GLY A 243 5.20 34.49 19.12
N SER A 244 4.91 33.41 19.83
CA SER A 244 5.56 32.11 19.67
C SER A 244 4.56 31.11 19.11
N ASP A 245 4.36 31.19 17.79
CA ASP A 245 3.76 30.12 17.00
C ASP A 245 4.72 28.92 16.97
N ASP A 246 5.02 28.32 18.13
CA ASP A 246 6.04 27.28 18.24
C ASP A 246 5.48 25.91 17.79
N LEU A 247 5.09 25.85 16.51
CA LEU A 247 4.78 24.62 15.78
C LEU A 247 6.01 23.73 15.59
N SER A 248 7.19 24.20 15.98
CA SER A 248 8.47 23.45 15.95
C SER A 248 8.33 22.05 16.56
N GLY A 249 7.63 21.91 17.69
CA GLY A 249 7.39 20.60 18.31
C GLY A 249 6.55 19.65 17.46
N VAL A 250 5.54 20.18 16.76
CA VAL A 250 4.70 19.40 15.83
C VAL A 250 5.51 18.97 14.62
N PHE A 251 6.24 19.90 13.98
CA PHE A 251 7.09 19.59 12.83
C PHE A 251 8.20 18.62 13.18
N GLN A 252 8.85 18.77 14.34
CA GLN A 252 9.88 17.83 14.80
C GLN A 252 9.30 16.43 14.98
N THR A 253 8.09 16.31 15.54
CA THR A 253 7.44 15.01 15.71
C THR A 253 7.06 14.39 14.37
N VAL A 254 6.55 15.18 13.43
CA VAL A 254 6.25 14.73 12.06
C VAL A 254 7.51 14.27 11.32
N MET A 255 8.62 15.00 11.47
CA MET A 255 9.91 14.62 10.88
C MET A 255 10.44 13.32 11.48
N ASN A 256 10.42 13.17 12.81
CA ASN A 256 10.81 11.94 13.50
C ASN A 256 9.96 10.75 13.06
N LEU A 257 8.65 10.96 12.85
CA LEU A 257 7.76 9.92 12.34
C LEU A 257 8.07 9.56 10.88
N SER A 258 8.36 10.55 10.04
CA SER A 258 8.79 10.33 8.66
C SER A 258 10.07 9.50 8.59
N GLU A 259 11.08 9.82 9.40
CA GLU A 259 12.33 9.06 9.48
C GLU A 259 12.09 7.63 9.99
N ALA A 260 11.28 7.47 11.04
CA ALA A 260 10.93 6.15 11.56
C ALA A 260 10.18 5.27 10.53
N ILE A 261 9.36 5.88 9.66
CA ILE A 261 8.71 5.16 8.56
C ILE A 261 9.77 4.75 7.53
N ASP A 262 10.65 5.65 7.11
CA ASP A 262 11.68 5.38 6.11
C ASP A 262 12.62 4.23 6.58
N ASP A 263 13.05 4.24 7.84
CA ASP A 263 13.83 3.16 8.47
C ASP A 263 13.08 1.82 8.46
N THR A 264 11.78 1.86 8.72
CA THR A 264 10.93 0.65 8.74
C THR A 264 10.76 0.10 7.32
N VAL A 265 10.62 0.98 6.32
CA VAL A 265 10.54 0.62 4.90
C VAL A 265 11.85 -0.03 4.44
N GLU A 266 13.01 0.50 4.85
CA GLU A 266 14.32 -0.10 4.53
C GLU A 266 14.48 -1.47 5.18
N THR A 267 14.05 -1.60 6.44
CA THR A 267 14.06 -2.89 7.15
C THR A 267 13.18 -3.92 6.43
N LEU A 268 11.99 -3.53 5.97
CA LEU A 268 11.11 -4.36 5.16
C LEU A 268 11.75 -4.77 3.83
N ASP A 269 12.48 -3.87 3.17
CA ASP A 269 13.22 -4.21 1.94
C ASP A 269 14.28 -5.27 2.22
N ARG A 270 15.07 -5.11 3.28
CA ARG A 270 16.10 -6.10 3.65
C ARG A 270 15.49 -7.49 3.90
N ILE A 271 14.35 -7.55 4.59
CA ILE A 271 13.63 -8.81 4.83
C ILE A 271 13.13 -9.41 3.51
N THR A 272 12.62 -8.57 2.59
CA THR A 272 12.15 -9.03 1.27
C THR A 272 13.30 -9.58 0.41
N TYR A 273 14.47 -8.93 0.42
CA TYR A 273 15.64 -9.38 -0.34
C TYR A 273 16.22 -10.70 0.19
N GLN A 274 16.08 -10.99 1.47
CA GLN A 274 16.55 -12.26 2.06
C GLN A 274 15.64 -13.45 1.71
N GLN A 275 14.46 -13.20 1.14
CA GLN A 275 13.50 -14.24 0.72
C GLN A 275 13.68 -14.72 -0.72
N VAL A 276 14.45 -13.99 -1.55
CA VAL A 276 14.79 -14.34 -2.95
C VAL A 276 16.13 -15.07 -2.99
#